data_AF-A0A1I4GPG6-F1
#
_entry.id   AF-A0A1I4GPG6-F1
#
_cell.length_a   1.000
_cell.length_b   1.000
_cell.length_c   1.000
_cell.angle_alpha   90.00
_cell.angle_beta   90.00
_cell.angle_gamma   90.00
#
_symmetry.space_group_name_H-M   'P 1'
#
loop_
_entity.id
_entity.type
_entity.pdbx_description
1 polymer ?
#
loop_
_entity_poly.entity_id
_entity_poly.type
_entity_poly.pdbx_seq_one_letter_code
_entity_poly.pdbx_strand_id
1 'polypeptide(L)' 'MKVSTQYSLEVRERVVRMVREHQGEHDSQGAAICSIAAKIGCTAETLRQWVRQAERAAVNTKG' A
#
# COMPACT_ATOMS: atom_id res chain seq x y z
N MET A 1 -24.91 -7.38 3.71
CA MET A 1 -23.50 -7.81 3.62
C MET A 1 -22.78 -6.83 2.71
N LYS A 2 -21.90 -5.97 3.25
CA LYS A 2 -21.17 -5.00 2.41
C LYS A 2 -20.14 -5.79 1.61
N VAL A 3 -20.37 -5.91 0.31
CA VAL A 3 -19.37 -6.40 -0.64
C VAL A 3 -18.24 -5.38 -0.67
N SER A 4 -17.27 -5.59 0.22
CA SER A 4 -16.10 -4.75 0.39
C SER A 4 -15.28 -4.79 -0.90
N THR A 5 -15.43 -3.73 -1.68
CA THR A 5 -14.87 -3.53 -3.00
C THR A 5 -13.39 -3.94 -3.10
N GLN A 6 -13.21 -5.13 -3.68
CA GLN A 6 -12.17 -5.58 -4.62
C GLN A 6 -10.69 -5.62 -4.24
N TYR A 7 -10.26 -5.29 -3.02
CA TYR A 7 -8.93 -5.71 -2.54
C TYR A 7 -8.98 -6.02 -1.05
N SER A 8 -8.74 -7.28 -0.68
CA SER A 8 -8.69 -7.73 0.73
C SER A 8 -7.64 -6.93 1.50
N LEU A 9 -7.88 -6.72 2.81
CA LEU A 9 -6.93 -6.03 3.69
C LEU A 9 -5.54 -6.66 3.60
N GLU A 10 -5.47 -7.98 3.55
CA GLU A 10 -4.24 -8.75 3.39
C GLU A 10 -3.43 -8.34 2.15
N VAL A 11 -4.10 -8.08 1.03
CA VAL A 11 -3.44 -7.61 -0.19
C VAL A 11 -2.90 -6.20 0.02
N ARG A 12 -3.67 -5.31 0.64
CA ARG A 12 -3.24 -3.94 0.92
C ARG A 12 -2.01 -3.92 1.84
N GLU A 13 -2.05 -4.69 2.92
CA GLU A 13 -0.95 -4.83 3.88
C GLU A 13 0.31 -5.38 3.21
N ARG A 14 0.17 -6.43 2.38
CA ARG A 14 1.27 -7.02 1.63
C ARG A 14 1.92 -6.01 0.68
N VAL A 15 1.09 -5.21 0.02
CA VAL A 15 1.54 -4.21 -0.94
C VAL A 15 2.22 -3.03 -0.25
N VAL A 16 1.65 -2.52 0.85
CA VAL A 16 2.26 -1.46 1.66
C VAL A 16 3.60 -1.92 2.23
N ARG A 17 3.69 -3.18 2.70
CA ARG A 17 4.95 -3.76 3.17
C ARG A 17 5.98 -3.79 2.05
N MET A 18 5.64 -4.32 0.87
CA MET A 18 6.55 -4.32 -0.28
C MET A 18 7.04 -2.91 -0.65
N VAL A 19 6.16 -1.90 -0.64
CA VAL A 19 6.57 -0.52 -0.92
C VAL A 19 7.59 -0.02 0.07
N ARG A 20 7.41 -0.29 1.38
CA ARG A 20 8.36 0.11 2.43
C ARG A 20 9.70 -0.61 2.29
N GLU A 21 9.70 -1.91 1.99
CA GLU A 21 10.94 -2.66 1.75
C GLU A 21 11.71 -2.09 0.55
N HIS A 22 11.02 -1.84 -0.57
CA HIS A 22 11.64 -1.28 -1.77
C HIS A 22 11.86 0.24 -1.71
N GLN A 23 11.36 0.93 -0.68
CA GLN A 23 11.56 2.38 -0.53
C GLN A 23 13.04 2.71 -0.29
N GLY A 24 13.80 1.83 0.35
CA GLY A 24 15.24 2.01 0.57
C GLY A 24 16.11 1.66 -0.64
N GLU A 25 15.59 0.89 -1.59
CA GLU A 25 16.31 0.47 -2.80
C GLU A 25 16.12 1.41 -3.99
N HIS A 26 15.08 2.25 -3.95
CA HIS A 26 14.78 3.21 -5.01
C HIS A 26 15.09 4.65 -4.60
N ASP A 27 15.53 5.44 -5.57
CA ASP A 27 15.78 6.90 -5.46
C ASP A 27 14.57 7.69 -4.92
N SER A 28 13.37 7.13 -5.00
CA SER A 28 12.15 7.79 -4.54
C SER A 28 11.04 6.80 -4.23
N GLN A 29 10.28 7.09 -3.16
CA GLN A 29 9.08 6.34 -2.79
C GLN A 29 8.07 6.22 -3.96
N GLY A 30 8.00 7.24 -4.82
CA GLY A 30 7.18 7.20 -6.04
C GLY A 30 7.60 6.14 -7.06
N ALA A 31 8.91 5.87 -7.21
CA ALA A 31 9.44 4.85 -8.09
C ALA A 31 9.15 3.44 -7.55
N ALA A 32 9.32 3.23 -6.24
CA ALA A 32 8.93 2.00 -5.56
C ALA A 32 7.42 1.75 -5.70
N ILE A 33 6.60 2.78 -5.47
CA ILE A 33 5.15 2.70 -5.64
C ILE A 33 4.77 2.33 -7.07
N CYS A 34 5.34 2.99 -8.09
CA CYS A 34 5.01 2.72 -9.49
C CYS A 34 5.36 1.27 -9.89
N SER A 35 6.54 0.80 -9.48
CA SER A 35 6.99 -0.57 -9.74
C SER A 35 6.07 -1.62 -9.10
N ILE A 36 5.71 -1.44 -7.82
CA ILE A 36 4.81 -2.36 -7.12
C ILE A 36 3.38 -2.26 -7.66
N ALA A 37 2.91 -1.08 -8.02
CA ALA A 37 1.60 -0.87 -8.63
C ALA A 37 1.48 -1.64 -9.95
N ALA A 38 2.49 -1.54 -10.83
CA ALA A 38 2.55 -2.30 -12.08
C ALA A 38 2.57 -3.81 -11.86
N LYS A 39 3.25 -4.29 -10.81
CA LYS A 39 3.36 -5.72 -10.46
C LYS A 39 2.04 -6.34 -9.97
N ILE A 40 1.18 -5.54 -9.34
CA ILE A 40 -0.12 -5.99 -8.82
C ILE A 40 -1.27 -5.70 -9.79
N GLY A 41 -1.08 -4.77 -10.74
CA GLY A 41 -2.15 -4.26 -11.60
C GLY A 41 -3.01 -3.19 -10.91
N CYS A 42 -2.46 -2.50 -9.91
CA CYS A 42 -3.11 -1.37 -9.25
C CYS A 42 -2.54 -0.04 -9.77
N THR A 43 -3.24 1.07 -9.51
CA THR A 43 -2.67 2.40 -9.79
C THR A 43 -1.74 2.83 -8.67
N ALA A 44 -0.70 3.59 -9.03
CA ALA A 44 0.22 4.19 -8.07
C ALA A 44 -0.51 5.08 -7.04
N GLU A 45 -1.60 5.74 -7.46
CA GLU A 45 -2.43 6.57 -6.59
C GLU A 45 -3.15 5.74 -5.52
N THR A 46 -3.73 4.59 -5.89
CA THR A 46 -4.35 3.66 -4.94
C THR A 46 -3.32 3.16 -3.92
N LEU A 47 -2.12 2.78 -4.38
CA LEU A 47 -1.03 2.37 -3.50
C LEU A 47 -0.69 3.45 -2.47
N ARG A 48 -0.56 4.70 -2.95
CA ARG A 48 -0.18 5.85 -2.12
C ARG A 48 -1.24 6.12 -1.05
N GLN A 49 -2.52 5.94 -1.39
CA GLN A 49 -3.62 6.00 -0.42
C GLN A 49 -3.55 4.86 0.61
N TRP A 50 -3.19 3.65 0.20
CA TRP A 50 -3.04 2.51 1.13
C TRP A 50 -1.87 2.70 2.10
N VAL A 51 -0.73 3.19 1.63
CA VAL A 51 0.42 3.52 2.50
C VAL A 51 -0.01 4.55 3.55
N ARG A 52 -0.69 5.63 3.13
CA ARG A 52 -1.18 6.66 4.04
C ARG A 52 -2.26 6.15 5.00
N GLN A 53 -3.11 5.22 4.56
CA GLN A 53 -4.08 4.56 5.45
C GLN A 53 -3.40 3.61 6.43
N ALA A 54 -2.36 2.87 6.04
CA ALA A 54 -1.63 1.98 6.94
C ALA A 54 -0.91 2.76 8.05
N GLU A 55 -0.30 3.90 7.72
CA GLU A 55 0.30 4.83 8.71
C GLU A 55 -0.74 5.32 9.72
N ARG A 56 -1.97 5.60 9.25
CA ARG A 56 -3.10 6.00 10.11
C ARG A 56 -3.72 4.84 10.87
N ALA A 57 -3.82 3.65 10.28
CA ALA A 57 -4.37 2.47 10.93
C ALA A 57 -3.46 2.02 12.08
N ALA A 58 -2.13 2.06 11.88
CA ALA A 58 -1.15 1.76 12.90
C ALA A 58 -1.23 2.69 14.13
N VAL A 59 -1.70 3.93 13.97
CA VAL A 59 -1.90 4.86 15.09
C VAL A 59 -3.21 4.61 15.85
N ASN A 60 -4.19 3.95 15.23
CA ASN A 60 -5.55 3.85 15.74
C ASN A 60 -5.89 2.50 16.40
N THR A 61 -4.92 1.59 16.57
CA THR A 61 -5.10 0.27 17.22
C THR A 61 -4.46 0.17 18.61
N LYS A 62 -4.14 1.30 19.25
CA LYS A 62 -3.60 1.37 20.62
C LYS A 62 -4.62 1.84 21.69
N GLY A 63 -5.92 1.65 21.43
CA GLY A 63 -7.00 1.95 22.37
C GLY A 63 -7.71 0.70 22.82
#